data_AF-A0A6S4QLL5-F1
#
_entry.id   AF-A0A6S4QLL5-F1
#
_cell.length_a   1.000
_cell.length_b   1.000
_cell.length_c   1.000
_cell.angle_alpha   90.00
_cell.angle_beta   90.00
_cell.angle_gamma   90.00
#
_symmetry.space_group_name_H-M   'P 1'
#
loop_
_entity.id
_entity.type
_entity.pdbx_description
1 polymer ?
#
loop_
_entity_poly.entity_id
_entity_poly.type
_entity_poly.pdbx_seq_one_letter_code
_entity_poly.pdbx_strand_id
1 'polypeptide(L)'
;MKPKNQADHTSYFTETLNAAILAKWIARPNPAVGATLVVTPQSTSHRTKNTSQAKNLAPQAESAHSPHLVTTGFTQPIGAAHAEIIALRKMTHLLAKNRSAKLTSAHLNKELYVSLTPCTFQGRTPPCVTALIKNNIDRVHIGLADNDPRIGNATTMLEKAGIEVLTDFPIAIKRQLFALNEDYYFKHHTQYPLITVKYAMTLDGYTATHTGHSKWITGEHARSDANALRGHCDAVLIGARTFLLDNPSLKTRLPTTQLTPTIRSIKHPRAVVWFSRDFSPQEQNDLKNSLSKYPSSSPYQLLTKKPTPHKDNKDVKNGREPLSNNSNSNDNDNEPIFIIQPHFNRIREIFSGYHVRFYEINAGALTKPSAFRAMIKDLAKMYHFNSIFVEGGAHTASLFRWSNLMHRIIVYIAPKVMQDVGTVTSKQLSPLLAVGSYLKDIKHNGNQPPFPTPINPSKPPNKEPFTDLAESFHKILAQDIRISAYKDDYHIIQSLRKQLIGTQTDSH
;
A
#
# COMPACT_ATOMS: atom_id res chain seq x y z
N MET A 1 7.28 -36.22 29.51
CA MET A 1 6.15 -35.39 30.01
C MET A 1 6.32 -33.97 29.48
N LYS A 2 5.47 -33.53 28.55
CA LYS A 2 5.41 -32.11 28.17
C LYS A 2 4.69 -31.34 29.30
N PRO A 3 5.15 -30.14 29.70
CA PRO A 3 4.47 -29.38 30.74
C PRO A 3 3.08 -28.98 30.23
N LYS A 4 2.05 -29.52 30.90
CA LYS A 4 0.64 -29.13 30.74
C LYS A 4 0.44 -27.76 31.39
N ASN A 5 0.80 -26.67 30.69
CA ASN A 5 0.30 -25.30 30.94
C ASN A 5 0.85 -24.22 29.96
N GLN A 6 1.30 -24.59 28.75
CA GLN A 6 1.48 -23.58 27.71
C GLN A 6 0.10 -23.21 27.17
N ALA A 7 -0.37 -21.99 27.47
CA ALA A 7 -1.45 -21.38 26.71
C ALA A 7 -1.12 -21.51 25.22
N ASP A 8 -2.11 -21.74 24.36
CA ASP A 8 -1.87 -21.88 22.93
C ASP A 8 -1.54 -20.52 22.31
N HIS A 9 -0.29 -20.09 22.47
CA HIS A 9 0.28 -18.84 21.96
C HIS A 9 0.08 -18.70 20.44
N THR A 10 -0.12 -19.82 19.72
CA THR A 10 -0.40 -19.87 18.28
C THR A 10 -1.57 -18.98 17.88
N SER A 11 -2.62 -18.96 18.71
CA SER A 11 -3.80 -18.12 18.49
C SER A 11 -3.45 -16.63 18.53
N TYR A 12 -2.67 -16.18 19.52
CA TYR A 12 -2.30 -14.77 19.70
C TYR A 12 -1.34 -14.26 18.61
N PHE A 13 -0.40 -15.09 18.15
CA PHE A 13 0.43 -14.74 17.00
C PHE A 13 -0.42 -14.52 15.74
N THR A 14 -1.41 -15.39 15.52
CA THR A 14 -2.33 -15.31 14.37
C THR A 14 -3.25 -14.09 14.46
N GLU A 15 -3.78 -13.80 15.65
CA GLU A 15 -4.56 -12.58 15.90
C GLU A 15 -3.74 -11.31 15.64
N THR A 16 -2.47 -11.31 16.06
CA THR A 16 -1.56 -10.19 15.83
C THR A 16 -1.33 -9.95 14.34
N LEU A 17 -1.14 -11.03 13.57
CA LEU A 17 -1.03 -10.97 12.11
C LEU A 17 -2.31 -10.45 11.46
N ASN A 18 -3.48 -10.96 11.86
CA ASN A 18 -4.77 -10.52 11.34
C ASN A 18 -5.00 -9.02 11.61
N ALA A 19 -4.64 -8.55 12.81
CA ALA A 19 -4.66 -7.14 13.15
C ALA A 19 -3.72 -6.32 12.24
N ALA A 20 -2.51 -6.81 11.96
CA ALA A 20 -1.58 -6.15 11.04
C ALA A 20 -2.16 -6.06 9.62
N ILE A 21 -2.78 -7.13 9.11
CA ILE A 21 -3.44 -7.14 7.78
C ILE A 21 -4.50 -6.04 7.68
N LEU A 22 -5.29 -5.82 8.74
CA LEU A 22 -6.26 -4.73 8.80
C LEU A 22 -5.56 -3.35 8.71
N ALA A 23 -4.44 -3.15 9.40
CA ALA A 23 -3.69 -1.89 9.35
C ALA A 23 -3.19 -1.54 7.93
N LYS A 24 -2.84 -2.52 7.08
CA LYS A 24 -2.30 -2.24 5.73
C LYS A 24 -3.25 -1.40 4.87
N TRP A 25 -4.54 -1.53 5.09
CA TRP A 25 -5.57 -0.78 4.36
C TRP A 25 -5.65 0.69 4.75
N ILE A 26 -5.20 1.08 5.95
CA ILE A 26 -5.45 2.42 6.51
C ILE A 26 -4.21 3.16 7.05
N ALA A 27 -3.17 2.44 7.48
CA ALA A 27 -2.05 3.00 8.23
C ALA A 27 -1.04 3.76 7.35
N ARG A 28 -1.01 3.48 6.04
CA ARG A 28 -0.06 4.04 5.08
C ARG A 28 0.09 5.56 5.24
N PRO A 29 1.32 6.11 5.21
CA PRO A 29 2.59 5.45 4.92
C PRO A 29 3.26 4.78 6.13
N ASN A 30 2.64 4.77 7.31
CA ASN A 30 3.19 4.05 8.46
C ASN A 30 3.16 2.53 8.21
N PRO A 31 4.09 1.76 8.81
CA PRO A 31 4.05 0.30 8.71
C PRO A 31 2.74 -0.25 9.26
N ALA A 32 2.28 -1.34 8.65
CA ALA A 32 1.12 -2.09 9.09
C ALA A 32 1.50 -2.96 10.29
N VAL A 33 1.14 -2.47 11.49
CA VAL A 33 1.42 -3.14 12.76
C VAL A 33 0.10 -3.59 13.38
N GLY A 34 0.07 -4.84 13.82
CA GLY A 34 -0.92 -5.42 14.73
C GLY A 34 -0.30 -5.73 16.09
N ALA A 35 -1.15 -5.74 17.11
CA ALA A 35 -0.83 -6.06 18.49
C ALA A 35 -1.96 -6.84 19.16
N THR A 36 -1.64 -7.88 19.93
CA THR A 36 -2.58 -8.62 20.79
C THR A 36 -2.04 -8.58 22.22
N LEU A 37 -2.86 -8.13 23.16
CA LEU A 37 -2.52 -8.02 24.57
C LEU A 37 -3.38 -8.99 25.37
N VAL A 38 -2.71 -9.86 26.12
CA VAL A 38 -3.32 -10.94 26.91
C VAL A 38 -3.07 -10.66 28.39
N VAL A 39 -4.12 -10.72 29.20
CA VAL A 39 -4.04 -10.53 30.65
C VAL A 39 -4.56 -11.78 31.34
N THR A 40 -3.71 -12.41 32.14
CA THR A 40 -4.03 -13.63 32.90
C THR A 40 -3.89 -13.37 34.40
N PRO A 41 -4.68 -14.03 35.26
CA PRO A 41 -4.39 -14.06 36.69
C PRO A 41 -3.02 -14.71 36.94
N GLN A 42 -2.21 -14.12 37.81
CA GLN A 42 -1.00 -14.77 38.31
C GLN A 42 -1.40 -16.02 39.11
N SER A 43 -0.82 -17.17 38.75
CA SER A 43 -0.93 -18.38 39.56
C SER A 43 -0.28 -18.10 40.93
N THR A 44 -1.08 -18.13 42.00
CA THR A 44 -0.55 -18.19 43.36
C THR A 44 0.01 -19.59 43.62
N SER A 45 1.15 -19.94 43.03
CA SER A 45 1.88 -21.13 43.46
C SER A 45 2.55 -20.80 44.79
N HIS A 46 1.96 -21.33 45.87
CA HIS A 46 2.44 -21.27 47.23
C HIS A 46 3.97 -21.41 47.35
N ARG A 47 4.63 -20.34 47.81
CA ARG A 47 5.87 -20.42 48.56
C ARG A 47 5.52 -20.80 50.01
N THR A 48 5.05 -22.02 50.25
CA THR A 48 4.99 -22.58 51.62
C THR A 48 6.06 -23.65 51.74
N LYS A 49 7.16 -23.28 52.40
CA LYS A 49 8.07 -24.24 53.01
C LYS A 49 7.29 -25.01 54.08
N ASN A 50 7.45 -26.34 54.07
CA ASN A 50 7.21 -27.28 55.18
C ASN A 50 5.92 -27.16 55.97
N THR A 51 5.00 -28.09 55.75
CA THR A 51 4.54 -29.02 56.81
C THR A 51 3.92 -30.24 56.17
N SER A 52 4.48 -31.41 56.49
CA SER A 52 3.95 -32.73 56.23
C SER A 52 2.64 -32.95 57.00
N GLN A 53 1.50 -33.03 56.30
CA GLN A 53 0.32 -33.85 56.62
C GLN A 53 -0.92 -33.29 55.91
N ALA A 54 -1.43 -34.02 54.90
CA ALA A 54 -2.85 -34.30 54.71
C ALA A 54 -3.02 -35.14 53.43
N LYS A 55 -3.39 -36.41 53.63
CA LYS A 55 -3.86 -37.34 52.60
C LYS A 55 -5.30 -37.00 52.20
N ASN A 56 -5.64 -37.39 50.97
CA ASN A 56 -6.98 -37.67 50.45
C ASN A 56 -7.94 -36.49 50.24
N LEU A 57 -7.89 -35.90 49.04
CA LEU A 57 -9.08 -35.54 48.28
C LEU A 57 -8.86 -35.90 46.81
N ALA A 58 -9.86 -36.54 46.20
CA ALA A 58 -9.86 -36.97 44.80
C ALA A 58 -9.59 -35.81 43.83
N PRO A 59 -9.01 -36.06 42.64
CA PRO A 59 -8.86 -35.02 41.63
C PRO A 59 -10.25 -34.70 41.07
N GLN A 60 -10.89 -33.66 41.59
CA GLN A 60 -11.93 -32.99 40.83
C GLN A 60 -11.26 -32.40 39.58
N ALA A 61 -11.77 -32.80 38.42
CA ALA A 61 -11.40 -32.21 37.15
C ALA A 61 -11.78 -30.72 37.19
N GLU A 62 -10.81 -29.83 37.38
CA GLU A 62 -10.96 -28.41 37.09
C GLU A 62 -11.06 -28.24 35.56
N SER A 63 -12.26 -28.44 35.02
CA SER A 63 -12.64 -27.88 33.72
C SER A 63 -13.17 -26.46 33.92
N ALA A 64 -12.31 -25.45 33.85
CA ALA A 64 -12.73 -24.08 33.55
C ALA A 64 -11.53 -23.23 33.14
N HIS A 65 -11.51 -22.76 31.89
CA HIS A 65 -10.64 -21.68 31.43
C HIS A 65 -10.64 -20.52 32.43
N SER A 66 -9.52 -20.27 33.10
CA SER A 66 -9.32 -19.02 33.82
C SER A 66 -9.57 -17.87 32.83
N PRO A 67 -10.46 -16.90 33.14
CA PRO A 67 -10.79 -15.85 32.19
C PRO A 67 -9.55 -15.00 31.95
N HIS A 68 -8.95 -15.14 30.78
CA HIS A 68 -7.88 -14.28 30.32
C HIS A 68 -8.49 -13.23 29.40
N LEU A 69 -8.25 -11.96 29.73
CA LEU A 69 -8.72 -10.85 28.92
C LEU A 69 -7.79 -10.72 27.71
N VAL A 70 -8.35 -10.82 26.51
CA VAL A 70 -7.61 -10.62 25.25
C VAL A 70 -8.12 -9.36 24.56
N THR A 71 -7.19 -8.50 24.15
CA THR A 71 -7.51 -7.28 23.39
C THR A 71 -6.58 -7.10 22.23
N THR A 72 -7.12 -6.69 21.09
CA THR A 72 -6.33 -6.50 19.86
C THR A 72 -6.32 -5.04 19.42
N GLY A 73 -5.21 -4.62 18.83
CA GLY A 73 -5.02 -3.29 18.27
C GLY A 73 -4.26 -3.36 16.95
N PHE A 74 -4.50 -2.39 16.09
CA PHE A 74 -3.76 -2.23 14.85
C PHE A 74 -3.53 -0.74 14.58
N THR A 75 -2.43 -0.41 13.90
CA THR A 75 -2.04 0.98 13.66
C THR A 75 -3.13 1.72 12.90
N GLN A 76 -3.53 2.85 13.45
CA GLN A 76 -4.53 3.73 12.87
C GLN A 76 -3.89 4.70 11.85
N PRO A 77 -4.68 5.47 11.09
CA PRO A 77 -4.14 6.40 10.10
C PRO A 77 -3.13 7.38 10.69
N ILE A 78 -2.34 7.99 9.81
CA ILE A 78 -1.24 8.89 10.18
C ILE A 78 -1.62 9.91 11.27
N GLY A 79 -0.80 10.00 12.32
CA GLY A 79 -1.05 10.88 13.47
C GLY A 79 -1.98 10.32 14.54
N ALA A 80 -2.67 9.21 14.28
CA ALA A 80 -3.45 8.50 15.29
C ALA A 80 -2.60 7.43 16.03
N ALA A 81 -3.25 6.73 16.96
CA ALA A 81 -2.59 5.77 17.85
C ALA A 81 -2.03 4.54 17.13
N HIS A 82 -0.86 4.08 17.59
CA HIS A 82 -0.26 2.81 17.17
C HIS A 82 -1.00 1.60 17.73
N ALA A 83 -0.71 0.42 17.17
CA ALA A 83 -1.35 -0.85 17.52
C ALA A 83 -1.31 -1.14 19.03
N GLU A 84 -0.15 -0.95 19.66
CA GLU A 84 0.10 -1.19 21.09
C GLU A 84 -0.80 -0.29 21.95
N ILE A 85 -0.94 0.98 21.57
CA ILE A 85 -1.77 1.96 22.28
C ILE A 85 -3.25 1.60 22.16
N ILE A 86 -3.70 1.14 21.00
CA ILE A 86 -5.09 0.67 20.82
C ILE A 86 -5.38 -0.55 21.70
N ALA A 87 -4.48 -1.53 21.74
CA ALA A 87 -4.62 -2.71 22.58
C ALA A 87 -4.66 -2.33 24.08
N LEU A 88 -3.72 -1.49 24.55
CA LEU A 88 -3.67 -0.99 25.93
C LEU A 88 -4.94 -0.22 26.34
N ARG A 89 -5.46 0.65 25.46
CA ARG A 89 -6.70 1.40 25.72
C ARG A 89 -7.90 0.46 25.88
N LYS A 90 -8.03 -0.54 25.01
CA LYS A 90 -9.10 -1.55 25.10
C LYS A 90 -8.97 -2.36 26.39
N MET A 91 -7.77 -2.80 26.75
CA MET A 91 -7.52 -3.51 28.00
C MET A 91 -7.95 -2.66 29.21
N THR A 92 -7.46 -1.41 29.28
CA THR A 92 -7.77 -0.49 30.39
C THR A 92 -9.28 -0.29 30.54
N HIS A 93 -9.98 -0.09 29.43
CA HIS A 93 -11.43 0.06 29.40
C HIS A 93 -12.17 -1.18 29.90
N LEU A 94 -11.76 -2.37 29.45
CA LEU A 94 -12.40 -3.63 29.84
C LEU A 94 -12.11 -3.98 31.31
N LEU A 95 -10.89 -3.73 31.81
CA LEU A 95 -10.56 -3.90 33.23
C LEU A 95 -11.36 -2.94 34.12
N ALA A 96 -11.60 -1.69 33.67
CA ALA A 96 -12.43 -0.75 34.41
C ALA A 96 -13.90 -1.20 34.49
N LYS A 97 -14.45 -1.76 33.41
CA LYS A 97 -15.81 -2.32 33.38
C LYS A 97 -15.95 -3.61 34.18
N ASN A 98 -14.92 -4.46 34.18
CA ASN A 98 -14.91 -5.75 34.87
C ASN A 98 -14.49 -5.64 36.35
N ARG A 99 -14.52 -4.44 36.97
CA ARG A 99 -14.26 -4.27 38.41
C ARG A 99 -15.17 -5.13 39.32
N SER A 100 -16.31 -5.60 38.80
CA SER A 100 -17.20 -6.55 39.49
C SER A 100 -16.74 -8.02 39.43
N ALA A 101 -15.75 -8.36 38.60
CA ALA A 101 -15.26 -9.72 38.37
C ALA A 101 -13.77 -9.82 38.75
N LYS A 102 -13.49 -10.05 40.05
CA LYS A 102 -12.28 -10.69 40.68
C LYS A 102 -10.84 -10.48 40.12
N LEU A 103 -10.59 -9.64 39.12
CA LEU A 103 -9.25 -9.26 38.64
C LEU A 103 -8.83 -7.98 39.36
N THR A 104 -8.30 -8.10 40.58
CA THR A 104 -7.63 -6.99 41.24
C THR A 104 -6.24 -6.80 40.62
N SER A 105 -5.84 -5.55 40.39
CA SER A 105 -4.64 -5.18 39.61
C SER A 105 -3.30 -5.68 40.17
N ALA A 106 -3.27 -6.25 41.37
CA ALA A 106 -2.05 -6.68 42.05
C ALA A 106 -1.53 -8.07 41.60
N HIS A 107 -2.32 -8.86 40.87
CA HIS A 107 -1.98 -10.24 40.52
C HIS A 107 -2.30 -10.57 39.06
N LEU A 108 -1.98 -9.67 38.12
CA LEU A 108 -2.22 -9.88 36.70
C LEU A 108 -0.89 -9.95 35.94
N ASN A 109 -0.71 -11.00 35.15
CA ASN A 109 0.35 -11.12 34.16
C ASN A 109 -0.17 -10.57 32.82
N LYS A 110 0.58 -9.65 32.21
CA LYS A 110 0.26 -8.95 30.96
C LYS A 110 1.31 -9.24 29.90
N GLU A 111 0.89 -9.92 28.84
CA GLU A 111 1.76 -10.32 27.73
C GLU A 111 1.30 -9.63 26.44
N LEU A 112 2.20 -8.89 25.79
CA LEU A 112 1.93 -8.25 24.51
C LEU A 112 2.60 -9.03 23.38
N TYR A 113 1.83 -9.33 22.33
CA TYR A 113 2.31 -9.83 21.06
C TYR A 113 2.22 -8.66 20.08
N VAL A 114 3.34 -8.26 19.49
CA VAL A 114 3.39 -7.12 18.57
C VAL A 114 4.17 -7.51 17.32
N SER A 115 3.57 -7.23 16.16
CA SER A 115 4.13 -7.66 14.86
C SER A 115 5.43 -6.97 14.47
N LEU A 116 5.73 -5.80 15.04
CA LEU A 116 6.91 -4.99 14.74
C LEU A 116 7.47 -4.41 16.05
N THR A 117 8.77 -4.13 16.08
CA THR A 117 9.43 -3.57 17.29
C THR A 117 8.75 -2.27 17.74
N PRO A 118 8.34 -2.13 19.02
CA PRO A 118 7.70 -0.92 19.52
C PRO A 118 8.59 0.32 19.41
N CYS A 119 8.01 1.46 19.03
CA CYS A 119 8.76 2.70 18.84
C CYS A 119 9.23 3.33 20.17
N THR A 120 10.41 3.97 20.13
CA THR A 120 11.07 4.63 21.29
C THR A 120 11.14 6.15 21.17
N PHE A 121 10.91 6.70 19.98
CA PHE A 121 11.04 8.13 19.72
C PHE A 121 9.69 8.84 19.74
N GLN A 122 9.71 10.12 20.13
CA GLN A 122 8.55 11.00 20.02
C GLN A 122 8.38 11.44 18.56
N GLY A 123 7.30 10.99 17.93
CA GLY A 123 6.87 11.46 16.61
C GLY A 123 5.64 12.36 16.72
N ARG A 124 4.65 12.11 15.86
CA ARG A 124 3.30 12.70 16.00
C ARG A 124 2.58 12.20 17.26
N THR A 125 2.96 11.03 17.75
CA THR A 125 2.44 10.41 18.97
C THR A 125 3.59 10.04 19.92
N PRO A 126 3.32 9.92 21.23
CA PRO A 126 4.31 9.44 22.20
C PRO A 126 4.84 8.02 21.92
N PRO A 127 6.04 7.68 22.42
CA PRO A 127 6.64 6.36 22.24
C PRO A 127 5.81 5.22 22.83
N CYS A 128 5.70 4.11 22.09
CA CYS A 128 5.03 2.89 22.57
C CYS A 128 5.77 2.27 23.75
N VAL A 129 7.12 2.22 23.72
CA VAL A 129 7.93 1.65 24.81
C VAL A 129 7.61 2.30 26.16
N THR A 130 7.50 3.63 26.20
CA THR A 130 7.11 4.35 27.44
C THR A 130 5.72 3.96 27.92
N ALA A 131 4.77 3.76 27.01
CA ALA A 131 3.42 3.34 27.36
C ALA A 131 3.38 1.91 27.91
N LEU A 132 4.21 0.99 27.37
CA LEU A 132 4.31 -0.38 27.86
C LEU A 132 4.86 -0.42 29.29
N ILE A 133 5.95 0.31 29.55
CA ILE A 133 6.54 0.43 30.88
C ILE A 133 5.52 0.99 31.87
N LYS A 134 4.85 2.10 31.53
CA LYS A 134 3.84 2.73 32.39
C LYS A 134 2.66 1.80 32.74
N ASN A 135 2.34 0.85 31.87
CA ASN A 135 1.23 -0.09 32.07
C ASN A 135 1.66 -1.39 32.78
N ASN A 136 2.92 -1.50 33.22
CA ASN A 136 3.48 -2.70 33.85
C ASN A 136 3.17 -3.94 33.00
N ILE A 137 3.63 -3.92 31.75
CA ILE A 137 3.64 -5.10 30.88
C ILE A 137 4.76 -6.02 31.34
N ASP A 138 4.47 -7.30 31.54
CA ASP A 138 5.43 -8.27 32.06
C ASP A 138 6.30 -8.85 30.93
N ARG A 139 5.70 -9.07 29.76
CA ARG A 139 6.36 -9.70 28.61
C ARG A 139 5.92 -9.11 27.27
N VAL A 140 6.85 -9.02 26.34
CA VAL A 140 6.61 -8.56 24.95
C VAL A 140 7.21 -9.55 23.96
N HIS A 141 6.36 -10.15 23.13
CA HIS A 141 6.74 -10.95 21.97
C HIS A 141 6.78 -10.05 20.73
N ILE A 142 7.92 -10.00 20.05
CA ILE A 142 8.16 -9.16 18.87
C ILE A 142 8.23 -10.02 17.62
N GLY A 143 7.40 -9.71 16.63
CA GLY A 143 7.33 -10.39 15.35
C GLY A 143 8.55 -10.12 14.47
N LEU A 144 8.75 -8.87 14.08
CA LEU A 144 9.88 -8.43 13.27
C LEU A 144 10.65 -7.31 13.95
N ALA A 145 11.97 -7.31 13.73
CA ALA A 145 12.80 -6.15 14.03
C ALA A 145 12.43 -4.99 13.09
N ASP A 146 12.40 -3.78 13.62
CA ASP A 146 12.23 -2.57 12.82
C ASP A 146 13.61 -1.95 12.53
N ASN A 147 13.87 -1.66 11.25
CA ASN A 147 15.16 -1.14 10.80
C ASN A 147 15.19 0.39 10.72
N ASP A 148 14.15 1.08 11.19
CA ASP A 148 14.19 2.52 11.37
C ASP A 148 15.25 2.89 12.42
N PRO A 149 16.29 3.65 12.06
CA PRO A 149 17.36 4.00 12.99
C PRO A 149 16.87 4.80 14.20
N ARG A 150 15.71 5.44 14.12
CA ARG A 150 15.10 6.21 15.22
C ARG A 150 14.61 5.31 16.35
N ILE A 151 14.37 4.02 16.10
CA ILE A 151 13.89 3.07 17.12
C ILE A 151 15.00 2.72 18.11
N GLY A 152 16.27 2.78 17.70
CA GLY A 152 17.40 2.57 18.59
C GLY A 152 17.30 1.26 19.39
N ASN A 153 17.52 1.34 20.70
CA ASN A 153 17.65 0.17 21.58
C ASN A 153 16.33 -0.20 22.28
N ALA A 154 15.23 -0.30 21.53
CA ALA A 154 13.90 -0.56 22.08
C ALA A 154 13.83 -1.79 23.00
N THR A 155 14.43 -2.90 22.57
CA THR A 155 14.48 -4.15 23.35
C THR A 155 15.21 -3.95 24.67
N THR A 156 16.39 -3.33 24.64
CA THR A 156 17.17 -3.02 25.85
C THR A 156 16.43 -2.09 26.80
N MET A 157 15.64 -1.12 26.29
CA MET A 157 14.84 -0.24 27.14
C MET A 157 13.73 -0.99 27.88
N LEU A 158 13.08 -1.93 27.21
CA LEU A 158 12.06 -2.80 27.82
C LEU A 158 12.68 -3.73 28.86
N GLU A 159 13.80 -4.39 28.54
CA GLU A 159 14.52 -5.29 29.45
C GLU A 159 15.01 -4.57 30.72
N LYS A 160 15.56 -3.35 30.57
CA LYS A 160 15.98 -2.52 31.73
C LYS A 160 14.83 -2.10 32.63
N ALA A 161 13.62 -2.04 32.09
CA ALA A 161 12.41 -1.78 32.85
C ALA A 161 11.80 -3.04 33.50
N GLY A 162 12.48 -4.20 33.37
CA GLY A 162 12.04 -5.48 33.93
C GLY A 162 11.05 -6.24 33.05
N ILE A 163 10.86 -5.83 31.79
CA ILE A 163 9.96 -6.49 30.84
C ILE A 163 10.73 -7.57 30.08
N GLU A 164 10.23 -8.81 30.10
CA GLU A 164 10.81 -9.90 29.31
C GLU A 164 10.53 -9.69 27.81
N VAL A 165 11.56 -9.73 26.97
CA VAL A 165 11.42 -9.55 25.51
C VAL A 165 11.72 -10.86 24.79
N LEU A 166 10.79 -11.31 23.94
CA LEU A 166 10.88 -12.55 23.18
C LEU A 166 10.74 -12.27 21.68
N THR A 167 11.45 -13.03 20.83
CA THR A 167 11.36 -12.93 19.36
C THR A 167 10.94 -14.26 18.74
N ASP A 168 9.96 -14.90 19.36
CA ASP A 168 9.54 -16.30 19.18
C ASP A 168 8.38 -16.50 18.19
N PHE A 169 7.94 -15.43 17.51
CA PHE A 169 6.91 -15.54 16.47
C PHE A 169 7.24 -16.65 15.46
N PRO A 170 6.25 -17.51 15.09
CA PRO A 170 6.45 -18.56 14.10
C PRO A 170 6.98 -18.03 12.77
N ILE A 171 7.89 -18.78 12.16
CA ILE A 171 8.55 -18.41 10.89
C ILE A 171 7.53 -18.08 9.78
N ALA A 172 6.46 -18.85 9.69
CA ALA A 172 5.39 -18.66 8.71
C ALA A 172 4.66 -17.32 8.90
N ILE A 173 4.50 -16.87 10.16
CA ILE A 173 3.88 -15.59 10.48
C ILE A 173 4.87 -14.45 10.21
N LYS A 174 6.14 -14.57 10.61
CA LYS A 174 7.19 -13.58 10.29
C LYS A 174 7.27 -13.30 8.79
N ARG A 175 7.17 -14.34 7.94
CA ARG A 175 7.13 -14.20 6.46
C ARG A 175 5.97 -13.34 5.99
N GLN A 176 4.79 -13.54 6.54
CA GLN A 176 3.60 -12.77 6.18
C GLN A 176 3.70 -11.32 6.68
N LEU A 177 4.18 -11.11 7.92
CA LEU A 177 4.43 -9.77 8.46
C LEU A 177 5.43 -8.98 7.61
N PHE A 178 6.47 -9.65 7.10
CA PHE A 178 7.47 -9.02 6.26
C PHE A 178 6.89 -8.68 4.89
N ALA A 179 6.16 -9.61 4.26
CA ALA A 179 5.49 -9.36 2.99
C ALA A 179 4.49 -8.18 3.07
N LEU A 180 3.82 -8.03 4.22
CA LEU A 180 2.89 -6.92 4.47
C LEU A 180 3.59 -5.55 4.49
N ASN A 181 4.83 -5.52 4.98
CA ASN A 181 5.65 -4.32 5.19
C ASN A 181 6.89 -4.28 4.25
N GLU A 182 6.87 -5.04 3.16
CA GLU A 182 8.00 -5.17 2.23
C GLU A 182 8.44 -3.80 1.68
N ASP A 183 7.46 -2.96 1.35
CA ASP A 183 7.64 -1.60 0.85
C ASP A 183 8.31 -0.69 1.88
N TYR A 184 7.88 -0.77 3.14
CA TYR A 184 8.49 -0.05 4.25
C TYR A 184 9.98 -0.44 4.40
N TYR A 185 10.28 -1.73 4.51
CA TYR A 185 11.65 -2.21 4.65
C TYR A 185 12.53 -1.84 3.45
N PHE A 186 11.99 -1.99 2.23
CA PHE A 186 12.68 -1.61 1.00
C PHE A 186 13.02 -0.12 0.98
N LYS A 187 12.08 0.74 1.36
CA LYS A 187 12.28 2.20 1.40
C LYS A 187 13.33 2.59 2.43
N HIS A 188 13.29 2.01 3.62
CA HIS A 188 14.28 2.28 4.68
C HIS A 188 15.70 1.84 4.27
N HIS A 189 15.82 0.71 3.57
CA HIS A 189 17.12 0.21 3.12
C HIS A 189 17.68 0.97 1.91
N THR A 190 16.86 1.20 0.88
CA THR A 190 17.34 1.73 -0.42
C THR A 190 17.18 3.24 -0.55
N GLN A 191 16.35 3.85 0.29
CA GLN A 191 15.87 5.24 0.16
C GLN A 191 14.99 5.49 -1.08
N TYR A 192 14.68 4.47 -1.87
CA TYR A 192 13.75 4.52 -3.01
C TYR A 192 12.41 3.86 -2.64
N PRO A 193 11.28 4.34 -3.19
CA PRO A 193 10.04 3.59 -3.06
C PRO A 193 10.14 2.24 -3.80
N LEU A 194 9.47 1.21 -3.28
CA LEU A 194 9.27 -0.04 -3.99
C LEU A 194 8.36 0.24 -5.19
N ILE A 195 8.85 -0.04 -6.40
CA ILE A 195 8.13 0.25 -7.64
C ILE A 195 7.63 -1.06 -8.20
N THR A 196 6.31 -1.17 -8.35
CA THR A 196 5.67 -2.29 -9.03
C THR A 196 5.11 -1.80 -10.35
N VAL A 197 5.57 -2.34 -11.47
CA VAL A 197 4.99 -2.03 -12.79
C VAL A 197 4.05 -3.14 -13.21
N LYS A 198 2.81 -2.76 -13.54
CA LYS A 198 1.77 -3.69 -13.96
C LYS A 198 1.56 -3.62 -15.47
N TYR A 199 1.43 -4.80 -16.08
CA TYR A 199 1.02 -4.98 -17.46
C TYR A 199 -0.25 -5.81 -17.55
N ALA A 200 -1.14 -5.46 -18.47
CA ALA A 200 -2.20 -6.34 -18.93
C ALA A 200 -2.06 -6.45 -20.45
N MET A 201 -1.80 -7.64 -20.95
CA MET A 201 -1.51 -7.88 -22.36
C MET A 201 -2.19 -9.14 -22.87
N THR A 202 -2.31 -9.23 -24.18
CA THR A 202 -2.63 -10.47 -24.89
C THR A 202 -1.45 -11.45 -24.86
N LEU A 203 -1.67 -12.69 -25.27
CA LEU A 203 -0.65 -13.74 -25.35
C LEU A 203 0.51 -13.35 -26.28
N ASP A 204 0.22 -12.61 -27.36
CA ASP A 204 1.18 -12.04 -28.30
C ASP A 204 1.76 -10.68 -27.84
N GLY A 205 1.50 -10.24 -26.61
CA GLY A 205 2.22 -9.14 -25.95
C GLY A 205 1.70 -7.73 -26.23
N TYR A 206 0.46 -7.59 -26.73
CA TYR A 206 -0.16 -6.30 -27.04
C TYR A 206 -1.03 -5.77 -25.89
N THR A 207 -1.00 -4.44 -25.70
CA THR A 207 -1.76 -3.74 -24.64
C THR A 207 -2.94 -2.91 -25.17
N ALA A 208 -3.07 -2.81 -26.49
CA ALA A 208 -4.17 -2.20 -27.21
C ALA A 208 -4.12 -2.66 -28.67
N THR A 209 -5.25 -2.56 -29.39
CA THR A 209 -5.27 -2.68 -30.86
C THR A 209 -4.55 -1.51 -31.53
N HIS A 210 -4.28 -1.59 -32.83
CA HIS A 210 -3.71 -0.49 -33.62
C HIS A 210 -4.59 0.78 -33.59
N THR A 211 -5.91 0.63 -33.44
CA THR A 211 -6.87 1.74 -33.25
C THR A 211 -6.92 2.28 -31.82
N GLY A 212 -6.15 1.71 -30.88
CA GLY A 212 -6.12 2.13 -29.48
C GLY A 212 -7.23 1.54 -28.60
N HIS A 213 -8.00 0.57 -29.08
CA HIS A 213 -8.96 -0.14 -28.23
C HIS A 213 -8.21 -1.08 -27.27
N SER A 214 -8.34 -0.79 -25.97
CA SER A 214 -7.62 -1.49 -24.88
C SER A 214 -8.56 -2.01 -23.78
N LYS A 215 -9.87 -1.71 -23.88
CA LYS A 215 -10.83 -2.08 -22.84
C LYS A 215 -11.03 -3.59 -22.80
N TRP A 216 -10.82 -4.14 -21.62
CA TRP A 216 -11.08 -5.54 -21.27
C TRP A 216 -10.26 -6.57 -22.05
N ILE A 217 -8.96 -6.32 -22.19
CA ILE A 217 -7.99 -7.35 -22.58
C ILE A 217 -8.05 -8.51 -21.57
N THR A 218 -7.78 -8.22 -20.30
CA THR A 218 -7.89 -9.18 -19.20
C THR A 218 -9.30 -9.22 -18.60
N GLY A 219 -9.68 -10.34 -18.00
CA GLY A 219 -10.97 -10.59 -17.34
C GLY A 219 -11.14 -9.92 -15.98
N GLU A 220 -12.29 -10.14 -15.33
CA GLU A 220 -12.66 -9.49 -14.07
C GLU A 220 -11.77 -9.91 -12.89
N HIS A 221 -11.34 -11.17 -12.83
CA HIS A 221 -10.45 -11.66 -11.76
C HIS A 221 -9.11 -10.91 -11.76
N ALA A 222 -8.45 -10.76 -12.92
CA ALA A 222 -7.21 -9.99 -13.03
C ALA A 222 -7.40 -8.52 -12.64
N ARG A 223 -8.56 -7.93 -12.97
CA ARG A 223 -8.87 -6.54 -12.60
C ARG A 223 -9.12 -6.38 -11.11
N SER A 224 -9.81 -7.34 -10.49
CA SER A 224 -10.04 -7.38 -9.05
C SER A 224 -8.72 -7.54 -8.29
N ASP A 225 -7.85 -8.44 -8.74
CA ASP A 225 -6.52 -8.63 -8.17
C ASP A 225 -5.64 -7.38 -8.31
N ALA A 226 -5.58 -6.78 -9.51
CA ALA A 226 -4.87 -5.52 -9.73
C ALA A 226 -5.43 -4.38 -8.85
N ASN A 227 -6.74 -4.37 -8.61
CA ASN A 227 -7.38 -3.39 -7.73
C ASN A 227 -7.03 -3.60 -6.25
N ALA A 228 -6.94 -4.86 -5.80
CA ALA A 228 -6.48 -5.19 -4.46
C ALA A 228 -5.01 -4.78 -4.26
N LEU A 229 -4.13 -5.11 -5.21
CA LEU A 229 -2.71 -4.70 -5.19
C LEU A 229 -2.56 -3.18 -5.13
N ARG A 230 -3.34 -2.46 -5.93
CA ARG A 230 -3.44 -0.99 -5.87
C ARG A 230 -3.77 -0.50 -4.46
N GLY A 231 -4.65 -1.20 -3.77
CA GLY A 231 -5.03 -0.93 -2.37
C GLY A 231 -3.91 -1.05 -1.35
N HIS A 232 -2.80 -1.70 -1.70
CA HIS A 232 -1.66 -1.87 -0.81
C HIS A 232 -0.51 -0.91 -1.09
N CYS A 233 -0.60 -0.06 -2.12
CA CYS A 233 0.46 0.87 -2.52
C CYS A 233 0.19 2.30 -2.07
N ASP A 234 1.21 3.13 -1.82
CA ASP A 234 0.98 4.52 -1.39
C ASP A 234 0.53 5.42 -2.53
N ALA A 235 0.97 5.14 -3.75
CA ALA A 235 0.62 5.90 -4.94
C ALA A 235 0.37 5.00 -6.16
N VAL A 236 -0.47 5.48 -7.08
CA VAL A 236 -0.64 4.92 -8.42
C VAL A 236 -0.19 5.93 -9.45
N LEU A 237 0.76 5.54 -10.28
CA LEU A 237 1.29 6.38 -11.34
C LEU A 237 0.80 5.93 -12.71
N ILE A 238 0.20 6.86 -13.44
CA ILE A 238 -0.24 6.68 -14.83
C ILE A 238 0.34 7.78 -15.73
N GLY A 239 0.35 7.55 -17.04
CA GLY A 239 0.65 8.59 -18.01
C GLY A 239 -0.55 9.50 -18.28
N ALA A 240 -0.28 10.74 -18.70
CA ALA A 240 -1.30 11.74 -19.02
C ALA A 240 -2.33 11.26 -20.07
N ARG A 241 -1.92 10.41 -21.02
CA ARG A 241 -2.84 9.80 -22.00
C ARG A 241 -3.84 8.84 -21.36
N THR A 242 -3.41 7.99 -20.43
CA THR A 242 -4.30 7.12 -19.64
C THR A 242 -5.28 7.96 -18.83
N PHE A 243 -4.81 9.07 -18.24
CA PHE A 243 -5.68 10.00 -17.54
C PHE A 243 -6.75 10.59 -18.48
N LEU A 244 -6.36 11.05 -19.67
CA LEU A 244 -7.29 11.66 -20.64
C LEU A 244 -8.30 10.67 -21.22
N LEU A 245 -7.83 9.51 -21.70
CA LEU A 245 -8.64 8.59 -22.50
C LEU A 245 -9.47 7.63 -21.64
N ASP A 246 -8.89 7.15 -20.53
CA ASP A 246 -9.54 6.13 -19.71
C ASP A 246 -10.34 6.73 -18.55
N ASN A 247 -10.06 8.00 -18.20
CA ASN A 247 -10.67 8.71 -17.09
C ASN A 247 -10.78 7.84 -15.81
N PRO A 248 -9.67 7.29 -15.29
CA PRO A 248 -9.73 6.31 -14.22
C PRO A 248 -9.98 6.98 -12.86
N SER A 249 -10.71 6.33 -11.96
CA SER A 249 -10.80 6.81 -10.56
C SER A 249 -9.51 6.59 -9.78
N LEU A 250 -8.70 5.60 -10.17
CA LEU A 250 -7.54 5.08 -9.43
C LEU A 250 -7.82 4.76 -7.95
N LYS A 251 -9.08 4.73 -7.54
CA LYS A 251 -9.49 4.30 -6.21
C LYS A 251 -9.47 2.78 -6.15
N THR A 252 -9.27 2.28 -4.94
CA THR A 252 -9.42 0.87 -4.62
C THR A 252 -10.88 0.57 -4.30
N ARG A 253 -11.39 -0.49 -4.87
CA ARG A 253 -12.72 -1.06 -4.62
C ARG A 253 -12.50 -2.37 -3.89
N LEU A 254 -12.65 -2.35 -2.58
CA LEU A 254 -12.62 -3.60 -1.82
C LEU A 254 -13.84 -4.44 -2.17
N PRO A 255 -13.69 -5.77 -2.32
CA PRO A 255 -14.81 -6.68 -2.13
C PRO A 255 -15.40 -6.41 -0.74
N THR A 256 -16.72 -6.26 -0.64
CA THR A 256 -17.43 -6.00 0.63
C THR A 256 -17.07 -7.00 1.73
N THR A 257 -16.64 -8.20 1.35
CA THR A 257 -16.19 -9.29 2.24
C THR A 257 -14.87 -9.01 2.98
N GLN A 258 -14.07 -8.03 2.56
CA GLN A 258 -12.79 -7.68 3.20
C GLN A 258 -12.92 -6.52 4.21
N LEU A 259 -14.05 -5.81 4.21
CA LEU A 259 -14.34 -4.78 5.20
C LEU A 259 -15.00 -5.44 6.41
N THR A 260 -14.22 -5.67 7.46
CA THR A 260 -14.78 -6.04 8.77
C THR A 260 -15.53 -4.84 9.37
N PRO A 261 -16.46 -5.04 10.32
CA PRO A 261 -17.12 -3.93 11.03
C PRO A 261 -16.15 -2.91 11.65
N THR A 262 -14.89 -3.34 11.82
CA THR A 262 -13.78 -2.57 12.38
C THR A 262 -13.19 -1.52 11.43
N ILE A 263 -13.25 -1.71 10.10
CA ILE A 263 -12.72 -0.75 9.12
C ILE A 263 -13.88 -0.01 8.45
N ARG A 264 -14.07 1.27 8.83
CA ARG A 264 -15.12 2.13 8.26
C ARG A 264 -14.76 2.73 6.89
N SER A 265 -13.47 2.90 6.63
CA SER A 265 -12.95 3.47 5.38
C SER A 265 -11.53 2.99 5.14
N ILE A 266 -11.12 2.91 3.87
CA ILE A 266 -9.73 2.60 3.49
C ILE A 266 -9.00 3.85 3.04
N LYS A 267 -7.67 3.82 3.18
CA LYS A 267 -6.83 4.81 2.52
C LYS A 267 -6.67 4.45 1.05
N HIS A 268 -7.07 5.33 0.15
CA HIS A 268 -6.80 5.15 -1.27
C HIS A 268 -5.35 5.53 -1.58
N PRO A 269 -4.71 4.89 -2.58
CA PRO A 269 -3.42 5.37 -3.05
C PRO A 269 -3.57 6.76 -3.65
N ARG A 270 -2.53 7.58 -3.51
CA ARG A 270 -2.48 8.88 -4.14
C ARG A 270 -2.31 8.74 -5.65
N ALA A 271 -3.15 9.42 -6.41
CA ALA A 271 -3.02 9.44 -7.86
C ALA A 271 -1.84 10.32 -8.29
N VAL A 272 -0.99 9.80 -9.16
CA VAL A 272 0.14 10.51 -9.77
C VAL A 272 -0.01 10.44 -11.29
N VAL A 273 -0.07 11.59 -11.94
CA VAL A 273 -0.20 11.70 -13.40
C VAL A 273 1.08 12.28 -13.97
N TRP A 274 1.71 11.51 -14.85
CA TRP A 274 2.96 11.84 -15.50
C TRP A 274 2.74 12.46 -16.89
N PHE A 275 3.20 13.69 -17.08
CA PHE A 275 3.15 14.40 -18.36
C PHE A 275 4.53 14.37 -19.03
N SER A 276 4.77 13.39 -19.88
CA SER A 276 6.02 13.33 -20.68
C SER A 276 6.09 14.43 -21.74
N ARG A 277 4.95 14.93 -22.20
CA ARG A 277 4.81 16.09 -23.09
C ARG A 277 3.62 16.94 -22.68
N ASP A 278 3.58 18.17 -23.16
CA ASP A 278 2.36 18.97 -23.13
C ASP A 278 1.30 18.34 -24.06
N PHE A 279 0.03 18.61 -23.78
CA PHE A 279 -1.08 18.22 -24.66
C PHE A 279 -1.04 19.01 -25.97
N SER A 280 -1.46 18.40 -27.06
CA SER A 280 -1.61 19.09 -28.35
C SER A 280 -2.71 20.16 -28.24
N PRO A 281 -2.73 21.18 -29.10
CA PRO A 281 -3.79 22.19 -29.08
C PRO A 281 -5.20 21.58 -29.15
N GLN A 282 -5.37 20.50 -29.92
CA GLN A 282 -6.63 19.77 -30.01
C GLN A 282 -6.98 19.08 -28.68
N GLU A 283 -6.04 18.33 -28.08
CA GLU A 283 -6.24 17.68 -26.78
C GLU A 283 -6.57 18.71 -25.69
N GLN A 284 -5.94 19.88 -25.72
CA GLN A 284 -6.22 20.99 -24.81
C GLN A 284 -7.63 21.55 -25.01
N ASN A 285 -8.07 21.74 -26.25
CA ASN A 285 -9.40 22.25 -26.56
C ASN A 285 -10.48 21.23 -26.16
N ASP A 286 -10.29 19.95 -26.48
CA ASP A 286 -11.22 18.88 -26.09
C ASP A 286 -11.34 18.77 -24.58
N LEU A 287 -10.21 18.87 -23.87
CA LEU A 287 -10.17 18.87 -22.41
C LEU A 287 -10.89 20.10 -21.84
N LYS A 288 -10.60 21.32 -22.33
CA LYS A 288 -11.28 22.56 -21.89
C LYS A 288 -12.79 22.47 -22.13
N ASN A 289 -13.20 22.00 -23.29
CA ASN A 289 -14.60 21.82 -23.66
C ASN A 289 -15.31 20.76 -22.80
N SER A 290 -14.60 19.69 -22.43
CA SER A 290 -15.12 18.68 -21.52
C SER A 290 -15.31 19.25 -20.10
N LEU A 291 -14.29 19.92 -19.57
CA LEU A 291 -14.33 20.51 -18.22
C LEU A 291 -15.36 21.64 -18.10
N SER A 292 -15.52 22.48 -19.13
CA SER A 292 -16.47 23.62 -19.10
C SER A 292 -17.93 23.19 -19.06
N LYS A 293 -18.28 22.01 -19.60
CA LYS A 293 -19.63 21.42 -19.53
C LYS A 293 -20.07 21.07 -18.11
N TYR A 294 -19.15 20.95 -17.17
CA TYR A 294 -19.43 20.58 -15.77
C TYR A 294 -18.94 21.69 -14.82
N PRO A 295 -19.67 22.82 -14.71
CA PRO A 295 -19.22 23.96 -13.94
C PRO A 295 -19.24 23.73 -12.42
N SER A 296 -19.98 22.75 -11.92
CA SER A 296 -20.07 22.45 -10.48
C SER A 296 -19.40 21.14 -10.08
N SER A 297 -18.82 20.40 -11.04
CA SER A 297 -18.20 19.09 -10.81
C SER A 297 -17.05 18.86 -11.81
N SER A 298 -16.52 17.65 -11.88
CA SER A 298 -15.54 17.27 -12.90
C SER A 298 -16.06 16.06 -13.68
N PRO A 299 -15.93 16.03 -15.02
CA PRO A 299 -16.12 14.81 -15.77
C PRO A 299 -15.00 13.80 -15.49
N TYR A 300 -13.84 14.25 -15.01
CA TYR A 300 -12.72 13.40 -14.66
C TYR A 300 -12.77 12.95 -13.21
N GLN A 301 -12.73 11.64 -12.97
CA GLN A 301 -12.89 11.01 -11.65
C GLN A 301 -11.76 11.38 -10.65
N LEU A 302 -10.59 11.80 -11.14
CA LEU A 302 -9.48 12.23 -10.29
C LEU A 302 -9.57 13.70 -9.86
N LEU A 303 -10.39 14.50 -10.52
CA LEU A 303 -10.39 15.95 -10.30
C LEU A 303 -11.60 16.35 -9.45
N THR A 304 -11.33 17.18 -8.46
CA THR A 304 -12.37 17.84 -7.64
C THR A 304 -12.25 19.33 -7.83
N LYS A 305 -13.38 20.01 -8.06
CA LYS A 305 -13.38 21.45 -8.32
C LYS A 305 -13.18 22.23 -7.02
N LYS A 306 -12.38 23.31 -7.08
CA LYS A 306 -12.20 24.23 -5.95
C LYS A 306 -13.51 25.00 -5.70
N PRO A 307 -13.81 25.38 -4.44
CA PRO A 307 -14.91 26.28 -4.15
C PRO A 307 -14.76 27.57 -4.94
N THR A 308 -15.86 28.09 -5.49
CA THR A 308 -15.87 29.44 -6.07
C THR A 308 -15.84 30.44 -4.91
N PRO A 309 -14.94 31.44 -4.91
CA PRO A 309 -14.97 32.47 -3.87
C PRO A 309 -16.32 33.20 -3.92
N HIS A 310 -17.07 33.13 -2.82
CA HIS A 310 -18.31 33.90 -2.67
C HIS A 310 -18.00 35.39 -2.79
N LYS A 311 -18.72 36.11 -3.66
CA LYS A 311 -18.56 37.56 -3.88
C LYS A 311 -19.12 38.44 -2.77
N ASP A 312 -19.69 37.86 -1.71
CA ASP A 312 -20.33 38.60 -0.63
C ASP A 312 -19.48 38.56 0.65
N ASN A 313 -18.38 39.32 0.64
CA ASN A 313 -17.86 39.91 1.87
C ASN A 313 -17.06 41.16 1.51
N LYS A 314 -17.71 42.32 1.61
CA LYS A 314 -17.11 43.64 1.35
C LYS A 314 -16.16 44.11 2.46
N ASP A 315 -15.68 43.21 3.33
CA ASP A 315 -14.76 43.51 4.44
C ASP A 315 -13.40 42.80 4.32
N VAL A 316 -12.85 42.70 3.11
CA VAL A 316 -11.43 42.34 2.91
C VAL A 316 -10.70 43.47 2.19
N LYS A 317 -10.77 44.67 2.77
CA LYS A 317 -9.75 45.72 2.60
C LYS A 317 -8.80 45.62 3.76
N ASN A 318 -7.87 44.65 3.70
CA ASN A 318 -6.53 44.69 4.28
C ASN A 318 -5.88 43.34 4.02
N GLY A 319 -4.84 43.33 3.18
CA GLY A 319 -4.17 42.14 2.66
C GLY A 319 -3.45 41.29 3.70
N ARG A 320 -4.22 40.58 4.52
CA ARG A 320 -3.80 39.36 5.23
C ARG A 320 -4.92 38.35 5.07
N GLU A 321 -4.68 37.30 4.30
CA GLU A 321 -5.54 36.12 4.35
C GLU A 321 -5.67 35.70 5.83
N PRO A 322 -6.87 35.40 6.33
CA PRO A 322 -6.98 34.79 7.64
C PRO A 322 -6.31 33.42 7.54
N LEU A 323 -5.19 33.25 8.24
CA LEU A 323 -4.72 31.94 8.67
C LEU A 323 -5.83 31.32 9.51
N SER A 324 -6.76 30.63 8.85
CA SER A 324 -7.75 29.81 9.54
C SER A 324 -6.98 28.63 10.13
N ASN A 325 -6.69 28.76 11.42
CA ASN A 325 -6.24 27.69 12.30
C ASN A 325 -7.36 26.65 12.49
N ASN A 326 -7.80 26.02 11.40
CA ASN A 326 -8.60 24.81 11.42
C ASN A 326 -7.81 23.71 10.71
N SER A 327 -6.76 23.26 11.38
CA SER A 327 -5.94 22.11 11.03
C SER A 327 -6.70 20.79 11.21
N ASN A 328 -7.75 20.58 10.42
CA ASN A 328 -8.25 19.23 10.13
C ASN A 328 -7.67 18.80 8.78
N SER A 329 -6.48 18.21 8.85
CA SER A 329 -5.55 17.91 7.75
C SER A 329 -5.96 16.76 6.81
N ASN A 330 -7.23 16.60 6.45
CA ASN A 330 -7.67 15.41 5.70
C ASN A 330 -7.93 15.60 4.18
N ASP A 331 -8.10 16.83 3.66
CA ASP A 331 -8.36 17.02 2.23
C ASP A 331 -7.09 17.08 1.35
N ASN A 332 -5.96 17.53 1.90
CA ASN A 332 -4.72 17.73 1.12
C ASN A 332 -4.01 16.42 0.70
N ASP A 333 -4.31 15.30 1.37
CA ASP A 333 -3.60 14.03 1.17
C ASP A 333 -4.12 13.24 -0.04
N ASN A 334 -5.33 13.57 -0.51
CA ASN A 334 -5.98 12.88 -1.63
C ASN A 334 -5.83 13.59 -2.98
N GLU A 335 -5.35 14.84 -3.01
CA GLU A 335 -5.20 15.59 -4.26
C GLU A 335 -4.22 14.88 -5.21
N PRO A 336 -4.60 14.65 -6.49
CA PRO A 336 -3.69 14.07 -7.46
C PRO A 336 -2.45 14.95 -7.66
N ILE A 337 -1.31 14.30 -7.90
CA ILE A 337 -0.04 14.96 -8.19
C ILE A 337 0.21 14.89 -9.69
N PHE A 338 0.33 16.05 -10.33
CA PHE A 338 0.63 16.18 -11.75
C PHE A 338 2.11 16.52 -11.88
N ILE A 339 2.87 15.58 -12.42
CA ILE A 339 4.29 15.77 -12.68
C ILE A 339 4.42 16.43 -14.06
N ILE A 340 4.91 17.66 -14.09
CA ILE A 340 4.95 18.52 -15.28
C ILE A 340 6.32 19.17 -15.47
N GLN A 341 6.63 19.59 -16.69
CA GLN A 341 7.78 20.45 -16.97
C GLN A 341 7.41 21.92 -16.69
N PRO A 342 8.39 22.77 -16.29
CA PRO A 342 8.15 24.17 -15.93
C PRO A 342 7.39 24.96 -17.00
N HIS A 343 7.70 24.73 -18.27
CA HIS A 343 7.10 25.45 -19.40
C HIS A 343 5.69 24.97 -19.80
N PHE A 344 5.12 23.95 -19.13
CA PHE A 344 3.76 23.48 -19.37
C PHE A 344 2.70 24.40 -18.69
N ASN A 345 2.78 25.70 -18.96
CA ASN A 345 1.93 26.72 -18.32
C ASN A 345 0.44 26.51 -18.62
N ARG A 346 0.11 26.06 -19.83
CA ARG A 346 -1.28 25.84 -20.27
C ARG A 346 -1.99 24.73 -19.50
N ILE A 347 -1.29 23.64 -19.16
CA ILE A 347 -1.84 22.57 -18.31
C ILE A 347 -2.20 23.14 -16.94
N ARG A 348 -1.34 24.00 -16.36
CA ARG A 348 -1.64 24.64 -15.08
C ARG A 348 -2.87 25.52 -15.15
N GLU A 349 -3.01 26.31 -16.20
CA GLU A 349 -4.19 27.15 -16.43
C GLU A 349 -5.46 26.31 -16.51
N ILE A 350 -5.45 25.23 -17.30
CA ILE A 350 -6.60 24.33 -17.46
C ILE A 350 -7.06 23.75 -16.11
N PHE A 351 -6.11 23.36 -15.25
CA PHE A 351 -6.43 22.72 -13.97
C PHE A 351 -6.40 23.67 -12.76
N SER A 352 -6.25 24.98 -12.98
CA SER A 352 -6.16 25.99 -11.91
C SER A 352 -7.37 25.99 -10.96
N GLY A 353 -8.56 25.74 -11.51
CA GLY A 353 -9.82 25.61 -10.79
C GLY A 353 -10.05 24.26 -10.09
N TYR A 354 -9.07 23.36 -10.10
CA TYR A 354 -9.18 22.02 -9.51
C TYR A 354 -8.14 21.80 -8.41
N HIS A 355 -8.46 20.92 -7.47
CA HIS A 355 -7.55 20.44 -6.43
C HIS A 355 -6.50 19.50 -7.03
N VAL A 356 -5.40 20.08 -7.53
CA VAL A 356 -4.27 19.37 -8.14
C VAL A 356 -2.96 19.93 -7.59
N ARG A 357 -2.03 19.05 -7.22
CA ARG A 357 -0.66 19.44 -6.88
C ARG A 357 0.25 19.30 -8.07
N PHE A 358 0.96 20.37 -8.43
CA PHE A 358 1.97 20.30 -9.47
C PHE A 358 3.32 19.97 -8.86
N TYR A 359 3.99 18.95 -9.41
CA TYR A 359 5.37 18.63 -9.11
C TYR A 359 6.21 18.94 -10.35
N GLU A 360 6.98 20.01 -10.28
CA GLU A 360 7.78 20.48 -11.40
C GLU A 360 9.10 19.73 -11.49
N ILE A 361 9.46 19.32 -12.70
CA ILE A 361 10.71 18.61 -12.97
C ILE A 361 11.64 19.51 -13.76
N ASN A 362 12.90 19.60 -13.35
CA ASN A 362 13.90 20.26 -14.18
C ASN A 362 13.97 19.55 -15.55
N ALA A 363 14.06 20.30 -16.66
CA ALA A 363 14.05 19.75 -18.02
C ALA A 363 15.11 18.64 -18.25
N GLY A 364 16.22 18.68 -17.50
CA GLY A 364 17.24 17.63 -17.50
C GLY A 364 16.78 16.26 -16.98
N ALA A 365 15.69 16.18 -16.21
CA ALA A 365 15.16 14.94 -15.60
C ALA A 365 14.81 13.86 -16.63
N LEU A 366 14.49 14.26 -17.86
CA LEU A 366 14.10 13.38 -18.96
C LEU A 366 15.26 12.94 -19.84
N THR A 367 16.42 13.55 -19.67
CA THR A 367 17.57 13.34 -20.56
C THR A 367 18.48 12.20 -20.09
N LYS A 368 18.41 11.83 -18.81
CA LYS A 368 19.27 10.82 -18.19
C LYS A 368 18.49 9.88 -17.27
N PRO A 369 18.77 8.56 -17.28
CA PRO A 369 18.15 7.59 -16.37
C PRO A 369 18.27 8.01 -14.90
N SER A 370 19.46 8.49 -14.50
CA SER A 370 19.76 8.90 -13.12
C SER A 370 18.92 10.09 -12.65
N ALA A 371 18.60 11.02 -13.55
CA ALA A 371 17.81 12.20 -13.20
C ALA A 371 16.34 11.83 -12.97
N PHE A 372 15.78 10.91 -13.78
CA PHE A 372 14.45 10.36 -13.51
C PHE A 372 14.40 9.57 -12.19
N ARG A 373 15.45 8.79 -11.89
CA ARG A 373 15.58 8.10 -10.58
C ARG A 373 15.56 9.07 -9.41
N ALA A 374 16.36 10.14 -9.48
CA ALA A 374 16.40 11.17 -8.45
C ALA A 374 15.02 11.84 -8.28
N MET A 375 14.36 12.17 -9.38
CA MET A 375 13.01 12.75 -9.35
C MET A 375 11.99 11.84 -8.65
N ILE A 376 11.96 10.53 -8.96
CA ILE A 376 11.06 9.58 -8.28
C ILE A 376 11.42 9.46 -6.79
N LYS A 377 12.71 9.48 -6.44
CA LYS A 377 13.16 9.47 -5.05
C LYS A 377 12.68 10.70 -4.28
N ASP A 378 12.83 11.88 -4.86
CA ASP A 378 12.46 13.16 -4.26
C ASP A 378 10.94 13.28 -4.12
N LEU A 379 10.19 12.88 -5.14
CA LEU A 379 8.73 12.77 -5.07
C LEU A 379 8.30 11.86 -3.91
N ALA A 380 8.88 10.66 -3.83
CA ALA A 380 8.56 9.72 -2.77
C ALA A 380 8.96 10.23 -1.38
N LYS A 381 10.05 11.00 -1.28
CA LYS A 381 10.44 11.65 -0.01
C LYS A 381 9.45 12.73 0.39
N MET A 382 9.07 13.61 -0.55
CA MET A 382 8.17 14.74 -0.34
C MET A 382 6.77 14.29 0.10
N TYR A 383 6.26 13.21 -0.50
CA TYR A 383 4.92 12.69 -0.24
C TYR A 383 4.89 11.42 0.62
N HIS A 384 6.04 11.04 1.18
CA HIS A 384 6.21 9.85 2.05
C HIS A 384 5.73 8.53 1.42
N PHE A 385 6.02 8.32 0.13
CA PHE A 385 5.72 7.05 -0.53
C PHE A 385 6.79 6.00 -0.21
N ASN A 386 6.36 4.88 0.37
CA ASN A 386 7.13 3.65 0.47
C ASN A 386 6.96 2.81 -0.81
N SER A 387 5.82 2.91 -1.49
CA SER A 387 5.57 2.18 -2.74
C SER A 387 4.79 2.98 -3.80
N ILE A 388 5.10 2.71 -5.07
CA ILE A 388 4.39 3.26 -6.23
C ILE A 388 4.00 2.11 -7.17
N PHE A 389 2.71 2.04 -7.50
CA PHE A 389 2.14 1.12 -8.47
C PHE A 389 1.99 1.81 -9.83
N VAL A 390 2.67 1.33 -10.85
CA VAL A 390 2.65 1.95 -12.18
C VAL A 390 1.67 1.19 -13.07
N GLU A 391 0.60 1.87 -13.48
CA GLU A 391 -0.46 1.38 -14.38
C GLU A 391 -0.51 2.21 -15.68
N GLY A 392 0.64 2.61 -16.18
CA GLY A 392 0.75 3.44 -17.38
C GLY A 392 0.90 2.63 -18.67
N GLY A 393 0.51 3.23 -19.80
CA GLY A 393 0.75 2.66 -21.13
C GLY A 393 2.23 2.41 -21.44
N ALA A 394 2.50 1.77 -22.58
CA ALA A 394 3.83 1.28 -22.98
C ALA A 394 4.97 2.29 -22.79
N HIS A 395 4.72 3.58 -23.02
CA HIS A 395 5.70 4.64 -22.81
C HIS A 395 6.07 4.83 -21.33
N THR A 396 5.09 4.96 -20.43
CA THR A 396 5.35 5.14 -18.98
C THR A 396 6.14 3.94 -18.44
N ALA A 397 5.72 2.73 -18.78
CA ALA A 397 6.43 1.54 -18.40
C ALA A 397 7.87 1.52 -18.95
N SER A 398 8.08 1.88 -20.23
CA SER A 398 9.41 1.94 -20.84
C SER A 398 10.36 2.90 -20.12
N LEU A 399 9.85 4.02 -19.58
CA LEU A 399 10.62 4.98 -18.79
C LEU A 399 11.11 4.38 -17.46
N PHE A 400 10.26 3.63 -16.76
CA PHE A 400 10.66 2.90 -15.55
C PHE A 400 11.69 1.80 -15.84
N ARG A 401 11.58 1.15 -17.00
CA ARG A 401 12.57 0.17 -17.46
C ARG A 401 13.92 0.83 -17.76
N TRP A 402 13.92 1.88 -18.57
CA TRP A 402 15.12 2.62 -18.96
C TRP A 402 15.84 3.26 -17.76
N SER A 403 15.07 3.74 -16.78
CA SER A 403 15.59 4.29 -15.53
C SER A 403 16.00 3.25 -14.49
N ASN A 404 15.89 1.95 -14.81
CA ASN A 404 16.26 0.86 -13.91
C ASN A 404 15.48 0.87 -12.58
N LEU A 405 14.24 1.35 -12.60
CA LEU A 405 13.36 1.50 -11.43
C LEU A 405 12.30 0.39 -11.31
N MET A 406 12.27 -0.59 -12.21
CA MET A 406 11.33 -1.71 -12.10
C MET A 406 11.80 -2.72 -11.06
N HIS A 407 11.40 -2.53 -9.80
CA HIS A 407 11.76 -3.47 -8.72
C HIS A 407 10.92 -4.76 -8.78
N ARG A 408 9.61 -4.61 -9.02
CA ARG A 408 8.66 -5.72 -9.25
C ARG A 408 7.88 -5.50 -10.55
N ILE A 409 7.66 -6.58 -11.29
CA ILE A 409 6.80 -6.59 -12.47
C ILE A 409 5.65 -7.58 -12.23
N ILE A 410 4.44 -7.14 -12.54
CA ILE A 410 3.25 -8.00 -12.52
C ILE A 410 2.65 -7.97 -13.92
N VAL A 411 2.58 -9.12 -14.58
CA VAL A 411 1.99 -9.28 -15.90
C VAL A 411 0.73 -10.10 -15.79
N TYR A 412 -0.37 -9.56 -16.29
CA TYR A 412 -1.60 -10.31 -16.55
C TYR A 412 -1.66 -10.61 -18.04
N ILE A 413 -1.60 -11.89 -18.40
CA ILE A 413 -1.66 -12.36 -19.78
C ILE A 413 -3.06 -12.90 -20.03
N ALA A 414 -3.80 -12.21 -20.89
CA ALA A 414 -5.07 -12.68 -21.37
C ALA A 414 -4.84 -13.73 -22.46
N PRO A 415 -5.65 -14.81 -22.49
CA PRO A 415 -5.62 -15.85 -23.51
C PRO A 415 -6.27 -15.36 -24.82
N LYS A 416 -5.75 -14.25 -25.35
CA LYS A 416 -6.19 -13.57 -26.56
C LYS A 416 -4.97 -13.36 -27.44
N VAL A 417 -5.16 -13.33 -28.74
CA VAL A 417 -4.15 -12.93 -29.72
C VAL A 417 -4.75 -11.78 -30.52
N MET A 418 -4.04 -10.66 -30.64
CA MET A 418 -4.55 -9.49 -31.37
C MET A 418 -4.10 -9.45 -32.83
N GLN A 419 -2.92 -10.02 -33.14
CA GLN A 419 -2.27 -9.95 -34.45
C GLN A 419 -2.02 -8.52 -34.96
N ASP A 420 -0.90 -8.34 -35.66
CA ASP A 420 -0.51 -7.05 -36.25
C ASP A 420 -1.23 -6.85 -37.59
N VAL A 421 -2.35 -6.11 -37.58
CA VAL A 421 -3.06 -5.67 -38.79
C VAL A 421 -2.80 -4.18 -39.05
N GLY A 422 -1.55 -3.84 -39.41
CA GLY A 422 -1.23 -2.68 -40.24
C GLY A 422 -0.37 -1.59 -39.59
N THR A 423 0.63 -1.11 -40.38
CA THR A 423 1.52 0.09 -40.34
C THR A 423 2.03 0.71 -39.03
N VAL A 424 1.46 0.40 -37.87
CA VAL A 424 1.96 0.77 -36.56
C VAL A 424 2.99 -0.27 -36.15
N THR A 425 4.28 0.05 -36.29
CA THR A 425 5.35 -0.89 -35.91
C THR A 425 5.10 -1.44 -34.50
N SER A 426 5.00 -2.77 -34.37
CA SER A 426 4.83 -3.57 -33.14
C SER A 426 5.55 -3.04 -31.88
N LYS A 427 6.63 -2.28 -32.06
CA LYS A 427 7.37 -1.53 -31.04
C LYS A 427 6.54 -0.52 -30.23
N GLN A 428 5.44 0.04 -30.75
CA GLN A 428 4.65 1.05 -30.02
C GLN A 428 3.56 0.46 -29.10
N LEU A 429 3.12 -0.77 -29.36
CA LEU A 429 1.98 -1.39 -28.67
C LEU A 429 2.40 -2.46 -27.65
N SER A 430 3.64 -2.95 -27.74
CA SER A 430 4.25 -3.85 -26.76
C SER A 430 5.22 -3.11 -25.83
N PRO A 431 4.94 -3.04 -24.52
CA PRO A 431 5.84 -2.44 -23.54
C PRO A 431 7.21 -3.14 -23.44
N LEU A 432 7.30 -4.41 -23.86
CA LEU A 432 8.55 -5.17 -23.85
C LEU A 432 9.47 -4.78 -25.01
N LEU A 433 8.90 -4.24 -26.11
CA LEU A 433 9.61 -3.87 -27.33
C LEU A 433 9.82 -2.34 -27.49
N ALA A 434 9.11 -1.52 -26.71
CA ALA A 434 9.05 -0.05 -26.82
C ALA A 434 10.31 0.72 -26.38
N VAL A 435 11.34 0.06 -25.84
CA VAL A 435 12.56 0.73 -25.34
C VAL A 435 13.36 1.36 -26.47
N GLY A 436 13.42 0.71 -27.64
CA GLY A 436 14.25 1.16 -28.77
C GLY A 436 13.72 2.37 -29.53
N SER A 437 12.40 2.56 -29.59
CA SER A 437 11.76 3.74 -30.23
C SER A 437 11.88 4.98 -29.36
N TYR A 438 11.63 4.84 -28.04
CA TYR A 438 11.69 5.94 -27.08
C TYR A 438 13.04 6.68 -27.08
N LEU A 439 14.16 5.95 -27.12
CA LEU A 439 15.50 6.54 -27.10
C LEU A 439 15.87 7.26 -28.39
N LYS A 440 15.25 6.89 -29.52
CA LYS A 440 15.39 7.61 -30.79
C LYS A 440 14.58 8.90 -30.79
N ASP A 441 13.38 8.87 -30.22
CA ASP A 441 12.49 10.03 -30.14
C ASP A 441 13.04 11.13 -29.21
N ILE A 442 13.69 10.77 -28.10
CA ILE A 442 14.37 11.74 -27.22
C ILE A 442 15.62 12.35 -27.89
N LYS A 443 16.36 11.56 -28.67
CA LYS A 443 17.65 11.98 -29.24
C LYS A 443 17.53 12.79 -30.52
N HIS A 444 16.52 12.55 -31.36
CA HIS A 444 16.43 13.19 -32.67
C HIS A 444 15.57 14.43 -32.73
N ASN A 445 14.67 14.65 -31.78
CA ASN A 445 13.54 15.54 -32.03
C ASN A 445 13.24 16.44 -30.83
N GLY A 446 13.83 17.64 -30.88
CA GLY A 446 13.22 18.84 -30.27
C GLY A 446 11.85 19.19 -30.88
N ASN A 447 11.36 18.44 -31.87
CA ASN A 447 10.01 18.50 -32.46
C ASN A 447 9.50 17.09 -32.80
N GLN A 448 8.29 16.75 -32.38
CA GLN A 448 7.73 15.39 -32.26
C GLN A 448 7.50 14.62 -33.59
N PRO A 449 7.45 13.27 -33.58
CA PRO A 449 6.86 12.50 -34.68
C PRO A 449 5.32 12.59 -34.65
N PRO A 450 4.63 12.61 -35.81
CA PRO A 450 3.17 12.62 -35.85
C PRO A 450 2.60 11.23 -35.49
N PHE A 451 1.47 11.23 -34.77
CA PHE A 451 0.67 10.02 -34.54
C PHE A 451 -0.41 9.85 -35.62
N PRO A 452 -0.77 8.61 -35.99
CA PRO A 452 -1.85 8.35 -36.92
C PRO A 452 -3.21 8.78 -36.34
N THR A 453 -4.04 9.40 -37.18
CA THR A 453 -5.39 9.87 -36.88
C THR A 453 -6.34 8.70 -36.62
N PRO A 454 -7.32 8.82 -35.69
CA PRO A 454 -8.31 7.76 -35.47
C PRO A 454 -9.21 7.60 -36.70
N ILE A 455 -9.36 6.37 -37.22
CA ILE A 455 -10.37 6.03 -38.22
C ILE A 455 -11.66 5.61 -37.49
N ASN A 456 -12.78 6.15 -37.94
CA ASN A 456 -14.14 5.95 -37.43
C ASN A 456 -14.56 4.47 -37.51
N PRO A 457 -15.02 3.81 -36.41
CA PRO A 457 -15.31 2.39 -36.44
C PRO A 457 -16.72 2.12 -37.00
N SER A 458 -16.81 1.63 -38.24
CA SER A 458 -18.06 1.07 -38.78
C SER A 458 -17.97 -0.45 -38.97
N LYS A 459 -18.81 -1.16 -38.20
CA LYS A 459 -19.22 -2.59 -38.18
C LYS A 459 -18.27 -3.65 -37.56
N PRO A 460 -18.80 -4.54 -36.69
CA PRO A 460 -18.08 -5.74 -36.22
C PRO A 460 -18.26 -6.92 -37.19
N PRO A 461 -17.28 -7.84 -37.34
CA PRO A 461 -17.49 -9.09 -38.07
C PRO A 461 -18.00 -10.22 -37.16
N ASN A 462 -18.73 -11.16 -37.80
CA ASN A 462 -19.51 -12.26 -37.22
C ASN A 462 -18.67 -13.35 -36.53
N LYS A 463 -19.30 -14.03 -35.56
CA LYS A 463 -18.84 -15.25 -34.88
C LYS A 463 -19.30 -16.50 -35.63
N GLU A 464 -18.54 -17.60 -35.53
CA GLU A 464 -19.00 -19.02 -35.46
C GLU A 464 -17.86 -19.96 -34.98
N PRO A 465 -18.15 -21.18 -34.47
CA PRO A 465 -17.37 -21.82 -33.39
C PRO A 465 -16.60 -23.10 -33.80
N PHE A 466 -15.63 -23.53 -32.97
CA PHE A 466 -15.00 -24.86 -33.02
C PHE A 466 -15.11 -25.54 -31.64
N THR A 467 -15.58 -26.78 -31.60
CA THR A 467 -15.87 -27.56 -30.37
C THR A 467 -15.07 -28.87 -30.28
N ASP A 468 -14.98 -29.35 -29.03
CA ASP A 468 -14.68 -30.70 -28.52
C ASP A 468 -13.25 -31.15 -28.10
N LEU A 469 -12.16 -30.55 -28.57
CA LEU A 469 -10.86 -30.64 -27.85
C LEU A 469 -10.59 -29.39 -26.98
N ALA A 470 -11.46 -28.40 -27.14
CA ALA A 470 -11.28 -27.05 -26.66
C ALA A 470 -11.71 -26.88 -25.20
N GLU A 471 -12.59 -27.69 -24.59
CA GLU A 471 -13.09 -27.41 -23.23
C GLU A 471 -12.04 -27.56 -22.12
N SER A 472 -11.18 -28.57 -22.19
CA SER A 472 -10.12 -28.80 -21.19
C SER A 472 -8.95 -27.82 -21.36
N PHE A 473 -8.61 -27.47 -22.61
CA PHE A 473 -7.65 -26.42 -22.92
C PHE A 473 -8.21 -25.01 -22.66
N HIS A 474 -9.51 -24.80 -22.88
CA HIS A 474 -10.23 -23.56 -22.55
C HIS A 474 -10.27 -23.36 -21.04
N LYS A 475 -10.41 -24.38 -20.20
CA LYS A 475 -10.37 -24.14 -18.74
C LYS A 475 -9.03 -23.57 -18.27
N ILE A 476 -7.92 -24.02 -18.87
CA ILE A 476 -6.57 -23.53 -18.57
C ILE A 476 -6.31 -22.16 -19.24
N LEU A 477 -6.85 -21.95 -20.45
CA LEU A 477 -6.78 -20.71 -21.22
C LEU A 477 -8.04 -19.83 -21.09
N ALA A 478 -8.88 -19.99 -20.07
CA ALA A 478 -10.04 -19.10 -19.82
C ALA A 478 -9.74 -18.10 -18.72
N GLN A 479 -8.63 -18.31 -18.02
CA GLN A 479 -8.22 -17.47 -16.91
C GLN A 479 -6.99 -16.69 -17.34
N ASP A 480 -6.94 -15.42 -16.93
CA ASP A 480 -5.74 -14.62 -17.12
C ASP A 480 -4.59 -15.25 -16.31
N ILE A 481 -3.42 -15.39 -16.93
CA ILE A 481 -2.23 -15.85 -16.23
C ILE A 481 -1.59 -14.65 -15.55
N ARG A 482 -1.42 -14.71 -14.21
CA ARG A 482 -0.64 -13.72 -13.46
C ARG A 482 0.79 -14.20 -13.29
N ILE A 483 1.74 -13.47 -13.86
CA ILE A 483 3.17 -13.65 -13.64
C ILE A 483 3.66 -12.52 -12.74
N SER A 484 4.31 -12.85 -11.63
CA SER A 484 4.99 -11.89 -10.77
C SER A 484 6.48 -12.18 -10.77
N ALA A 485 7.26 -11.20 -11.21
CA ALA A 485 8.72 -11.30 -11.25
C ALA A 485 9.34 -10.14 -10.48
N TYR A 486 10.47 -10.42 -9.83
CA TYR A 486 11.28 -9.41 -9.18
C TYR A 486 12.60 -9.29 -9.92
N LYS A 487 13.13 -8.06 -10.01
CA LYS A 487 14.43 -7.79 -10.62
C LYS A 487 15.57 -8.24 -9.70
N ASP A 488 16.78 -8.42 -10.22
CA ASP A 488 17.99 -8.84 -9.48
C ASP A 488 18.27 -8.07 -8.17
N ASP A 489 17.89 -6.79 -8.07
CA ASP A 489 17.96 -6.02 -6.81
C ASP A 489 17.03 -6.58 -5.70
N TYR A 490 16.19 -7.57 -6.00
CA TYR A 490 15.45 -8.39 -5.03
C TYR A 490 16.37 -9.15 -4.08
N HIS A 491 17.67 -9.28 -4.39
CA HIS A 491 18.67 -9.67 -3.39
C HIS A 491 18.60 -8.81 -2.12
N ILE A 492 18.20 -7.54 -2.22
CA ILE A 492 17.99 -6.67 -1.05
C ILE A 492 16.81 -7.18 -0.21
N ILE A 493 15.67 -7.48 -0.85
CA ILE A 493 14.50 -8.01 -0.15
C ILE A 493 14.80 -9.39 0.42
N GLN A 494 15.50 -10.25 -0.33
CA GLN A 494 15.95 -11.55 0.14
C GLN A 494 16.96 -11.43 1.30
N SER A 495 17.85 -10.44 1.26
CA SER A 495 18.83 -10.16 2.32
C SER A 495 18.13 -9.64 3.58
N LEU A 496 17.21 -8.69 3.45
CA LEU A 496 16.38 -8.20 4.56
C LEU A 496 15.51 -9.32 5.13
N ARG A 497 14.91 -10.14 4.27
CA ARG A 497 14.15 -11.32 4.68
C ARG A 497 15.04 -12.28 5.46
N LYS A 498 16.24 -12.59 4.96
CA LYS A 498 17.22 -13.43 5.66
C LYS A 498 17.66 -12.84 7.00
N GLN A 499 17.86 -11.53 7.07
CA GLN A 499 18.25 -10.83 8.29
C GLN A 499 17.13 -10.81 9.35
N LEU A 500 15.89 -10.58 8.93
CA LEU A 500 14.75 -10.39 9.84
C LEU A 500 14.03 -11.70 10.21
N ILE A 501 14.13 -12.71 9.35
CA ILE A 501 13.39 -13.96 9.46
C ILE A 501 14.33 -15.17 9.64
N GLY A 502 15.54 -15.13 9.10
CA GLY A 502 16.54 -16.21 9.15
C GLY A 502 16.72 -16.98 7.82
N THR A 503 17.71 -17.88 7.78
CA THR A 503 18.00 -18.76 6.64
C THR A 503 17.26 -20.08 6.77
N GLN A 504 16.01 -20.15 6.31
CA GLN A 504 15.49 -21.42 5.82
C GLN A 504 15.17 -21.25 4.34
N THR A 505 15.85 -22.04 3.53
CA THR A 505 15.65 -22.16 2.09
C THR A 505 14.21 -22.58 1.84
N ASP A 506 13.52 -21.82 0.98
CA ASP A 506 12.24 -22.23 0.42
C ASP A 506 12.48 -23.50 -0.42
N SER A 507 12.26 -24.68 0.15
CA SER A 507 11.92 -25.87 -0.63
C SER A 507 10.41 -25.88 -0.74
N HIS A 508 9.85 -25.29 -1.79
CA HIS A 508 8.61 -25.69 -2.46
C HIS A 508 8.39 -24.85 -3.72
#